data_AF-A0A081CNF1-F1
#
_entry.id   AF-A0A081CNF1-F1
#
_cell.length_a   1.000
_cell.length_b   1.000
_cell.length_c   1.000
_cell.angle_alpha   90.00
_cell.angle_beta   90.00
_cell.angle_gamma   90.00
#
_symmetry.space_group_name_H-M   'P 1'
#
loop_
_entity.id
_entity.type
_entity.pdbx_description
1 polymer ?
#
loop_
_entity_poly.entity_id
_entity_poly.type
_entity_poly.pdbx_seq_one_letter_code
_entity_poly.pdbx_strand_id
1 'polypeptide(L)'
;MSGTTDLPKAPAEASKVALDSAVAQTLNGDAPATSEGGEAASSSDVNAAEYRTVFQDATNFNVKHPLYNSWTLWFDNPSQKGMASARGTKESWGDDMNKVVDFDSVEEFWGLYQNIVPPSELPQKANYYLFKQGVKPAWEDPANTNGGKWSIQLPRDKTRAAIDRLWLFTMLAAIGETLEAPFPDGVPPPSSSPQDELVTGVIMSARANFYRIAIWTRKAEDTEELAAKLLDIGKQFKVNVLGYDIDAKIGAGLTSDVEFQSHKESEKKKGKKTVV
;
A
#
# COMPACT_ATOMS: atom_id res chain seq x y z
N MET A 1 -8.00 -16.96 -28.71
CA MET A 1 -8.67 -15.65 -28.74
C MET A 1 -7.71 -14.64 -28.17
N SER A 2 -7.25 -13.66 -28.96
CA SER A 2 -6.35 -12.61 -28.48
C SER A 2 -7.15 -11.69 -27.56
N GLY A 3 -7.03 -11.88 -26.25
CA GLY A 3 -7.59 -10.97 -25.27
C GLY A 3 -6.88 -9.63 -25.37
N THR A 4 -7.53 -8.63 -25.94
CA THR A 4 -7.11 -7.25 -25.82
C THR A 4 -7.23 -6.88 -24.35
N THR A 5 -6.08 -6.62 -23.73
CA THR A 5 -5.99 -6.13 -22.36
C THR A 5 -6.40 -4.66 -22.32
N ASP A 6 -7.31 -4.31 -21.39
CA ASP A 6 -7.72 -2.91 -21.12
C ASP A 6 -6.69 -2.15 -20.29
N LEU A 7 -5.54 -2.77 -20.00
CA LEU A 7 -4.44 -2.11 -19.32
C LEU A 7 -3.81 -1.05 -20.25
N PRO A 8 -3.47 0.15 -19.73
CA PRO A 8 -2.64 1.09 -20.46
C PRO A 8 -1.32 0.44 -20.91
N LYS A 9 -0.72 0.96 -21.99
CA LYS A 9 0.46 0.33 -22.63
C LYS A 9 1.60 0.02 -21.66
N ALA A 10 1.91 0.92 -20.72
CA ALA A 10 2.98 0.71 -19.77
C ALA A 10 2.71 -0.46 -18.79
N PRO A 11 1.53 -0.58 -18.14
CA PRO A 11 1.17 -1.77 -17.36
C PRO A 11 1.00 -3.05 -18.17
N ALA A 12 0.53 -2.96 -19.42
CA ALA A 12 0.45 -4.12 -20.31
C ALA A 12 1.85 -4.64 -20.69
N GLU A 13 2.77 -3.72 -20.98
CA GLU A 13 4.19 -4.03 -21.23
C GLU A 13 4.89 -4.50 -19.96
N ALA A 14 4.64 -3.89 -18.80
CA ALA A 14 5.16 -4.34 -17.51
C ALA A 14 4.61 -5.73 -17.15
N SER A 15 3.33 -6.00 -17.44
CA SER A 15 2.74 -7.32 -17.26
C SER A 15 3.37 -8.35 -18.19
N LYS A 16 3.58 -8.00 -19.46
CA LYS A 16 4.30 -8.84 -20.43
C LYS A 16 5.75 -9.04 -20.04
N VAL A 17 6.46 -8.03 -19.56
CA VAL A 17 7.85 -8.11 -19.13
C VAL A 17 7.98 -8.89 -17.83
N ALA A 18 7.04 -8.77 -16.89
CA ALA A 18 6.97 -9.60 -15.69
C ALA A 18 6.70 -11.07 -16.06
N LEU A 19 5.80 -11.32 -17.01
CA LEU A 19 5.56 -12.64 -17.61
C LEU A 19 6.85 -13.19 -18.25
N ASP A 20 7.50 -12.42 -19.13
CA ASP A 20 8.73 -12.80 -19.82
C ASP A 20 9.91 -13.00 -18.84
N SER A 21 9.99 -12.20 -17.78
CA SER A 21 11.04 -12.27 -16.74
C SER A 21 10.83 -13.46 -15.80
N ALA A 22 9.59 -13.79 -15.44
CA ALA A 22 9.27 -15.00 -14.68
C ALA A 22 9.64 -16.26 -15.48
N VAL A 23 9.40 -16.25 -16.80
CA VAL A 23 9.88 -17.30 -17.72
C VAL A 23 11.41 -17.35 -17.79
N ALA A 24 12.10 -16.21 -17.78
CA ALA A 24 13.57 -16.18 -17.82
C ALA A 24 14.21 -16.67 -16.50
N GLN A 25 13.65 -16.34 -15.34
CA GLN A 25 14.14 -16.77 -14.02
C GLN A 25 13.94 -18.27 -13.77
N THR A 26 12.93 -18.88 -14.39
CA THR A 26 12.67 -20.33 -14.31
C THR A 26 13.60 -21.16 -15.22
N LEU A 27 14.15 -20.56 -16.29
CA LEU A 27 15.08 -21.22 -17.21
C LEU A 27 16.55 -21.17 -16.75
N ASN A 28 16.95 -20.11 -16.03
CA ASN A 28 18.33 -19.91 -15.58
C ASN A 28 18.42 -19.90 -14.04
N GLY A 29 18.08 -21.02 -13.40
CA GLY A 29 18.17 -21.17 -11.95
C GLY A 29 19.54 -20.81 -11.41
N ASP A 30 19.65 -19.65 -10.76
CA ASP A 30 20.82 -19.24 -9.98
C ASP A 30 20.69 -19.84 -8.57
N ALA A 31 21.16 -21.08 -8.42
CA ALA A 31 21.40 -21.69 -7.12
C ALA A 31 22.92 -21.69 -6.84
N PRO A 32 23.37 -21.31 -5.62
CA PRO A 32 24.78 -21.31 -5.28
C PRO A 32 25.32 -22.75 -5.21
N ALA A 33 26.50 -22.94 -5.77
CA ALA A 33 27.16 -24.24 -5.85
C ALA A 33 27.47 -24.84 -4.48
N THR A 34 26.89 -26.01 -4.19
CA THR A 34 27.49 -27.03 -3.34
C THR A 34 27.25 -28.41 -3.94
N SER A 35 28.35 -29.09 -4.24
CA SER A 35 28.44 -30.47 -4.72
C SER A 35 27.97 -31.46 -3.66
N GLU A 36 27.10 -32.41 -4.02
CA GLU A 36 27.32 -33.86 -3.89
C GLU A 36 26.16 -34.64 -4.51
N GLY A 37 26.49 -35.79 -5.10
CA GLY A 37 25.66 -36.51 -6.07
C GLY A 37 24.39 -37.12 -5.51
N GLY A 38 23.36 -37.12 -6.37
CA GLY A 38 22.10 -37.83 -6.18
C GLY A 38 21.39 -37.92 -7.54
N GLU A 39 21.03 -39.14 -7.90
CA GLU A 39 20.46 -39.63 -9.16
C GLU A 39 19.58 -38.64 -9.94
N ALA A 40 19.90 -38.53 -11.24
CA ALA A 40 19.11 -37.82 -12.23
C ALA A 40 17.72 -38.46 -12.37
N ALA A 41 16.73 -37.90 -11.69
CA ALA A 41 15.34 -38.02 -12.09
C ALA A 41 15.14 -37.18 -13.36
N SER A 42 15.29 -37.82 -14.51
CA SER A 42 14.91 -37.25 -15.79
C SER A 42 13.39 -37.19 -15.90
N SER A 43 12.75 -36.22 -15.24
CA SER A 43 11.46 -35.72 -15.69
C SER A 43 11.74 -34.63 -16.71
N SER A 44 11.74 -35.01 -17.98
CA SER A 44 11.59 -34.09 -19.09
C SER A 44 10.27 -33.34 -18.92
N ASP A 45 10.27 -32.19 -18.25
CA ASP A 45 9.10 -31.32 -18.16
C ASP A 45 8.90 -30.60 -19.50
N VAL A 46 8.23 -31.32 -20.40
CA VAL A 46 7.70 -30.83 -21.67
C VAL A 46 6.64 -29.71 -21.50
N ASN A 47 6.40 -29.24 -20.26
CA ASN A 47 5.37 -28.26 -19.91
C ASN A 47 5.87 -27.02 -19.17
N ALA A 48 7.19 -26.80 -19.04
CA ALA A 48 7.72 -25.53 -18.51
C ALA A 48 7.36 -24.31 -19.40
N ALA A 49 6.88 -24.55 -20.63
CA ALA A 49 6.47 -23.53 -21.59
C ALA A 49 5.00 -23.08 -21.46
N GLU A 50 4.16 -23.77 -20.67
CA GLU A 50 2.76 -23.38 -20.49
C GLU A 50 2.60 -22.46 -19.27
N TYR A 51 2.02 -21.27 -19.50
CA TYR A 51 1.70 -20.32 -18.44
C TYR A 51 0.68 -20.94 -17.49
N ARG A 52 1.07 -21.07 -16.22
CA ARG A 52 0.28 -21.63 -15.15
C ARG A 52 0.08 -20.60 -14.05
N THR A 53 -1.16 -20.18 -13.83
CA THR A 53 -1.54 -19.25 -12.75
C THR A 53 -2.00 -19.99 -11.50
N VAL A 54 -2.09 -19.27 -10.38
CA VAL A 54 -2.60 -19.79 -9.10
C VAL A 54 -4.02 -20.39 -9.20
N PHE A 55 -4.81 -19.99 -10.20
CA PHE A 55 -6.17 -20.53 -10.42
C PHE A 55 -6.17 -21.92 -11.05
N GLN A 56 -5.10 -22.28 -11.77
CA GLN A 56 -4.96 -23.60 -12.40
C GLN A 56 -4.26 -24.59 -11.47
N ASP A 57 -3.24 -24.13 -10.73
CA ASP A 57 -2.51 -24.91 -9.74
C ASP A 57 -2.00 -23.98 -8.65
N ALA A 58 -2.60 -24.05 -7.46
CA ALA A 58 -2.20 -23.20 -6.34
C ALA A 58 -0.80 -23.53 -5.78
N THR A 59 -0.22 -24.67 -6.15
CA THR A 59 1.05 -25.16 -5.61
C THR A 59 2.22 -25.03 -6.56
N ASN A 60 2.00 -25.25 -7.87
CA ASN A 60 3.08 -25.26 -8.87
C ASN A 60 2.86 -24.23 -9.99
N PHE A 61 2.30 -23.05 -9.68
CA PHE A 61 2.18 -21.96 -10.66
C PHE A 61 3.54 -21.32 -11.00
N ASN A 62 3.67 -20.78 -12.21
CA ASN A 62 4.91 -20.16 -12.72
C ASN A 62 4.71 -18.69 -13.15
N VAL A 63 3.50 -18.15 -12.97
CA VAL A 63 3.16 -16.74 -13.27
C VAL A 63 2.47 -16.09 -12.07
N LYS A 64 2.82 -14.84 -11.80
CA LYS A 64 2.21 -13.95 -10.79
C LYS A 64 1.43 -12.82 -11.46
N HIS A 65 0.48 -12.21 -10.75
CA HIS A 65 -0.24 -11.03 -11.20
C HIS A 65 0.50 -9.76 -10.75
N PRO A 66 1.09 -8.99 -11.67
CA PRO A 66 1.88 -7.81 -11.32
C PRO A 66 0.98 -6.66 -10.87
N LEU A 67 1.47 -5.89 -9.92
CA LEU A 67 0.91 -4.61 -9.51
C LEU A 67 1.38 -3.49 -10.45
N TYR A 68 0.62 -2.39 -10.49
CA TYR A 68 1.02 -1.21 -11.26
C TYR A 68 2.31 -0.58 -10.70
N ASN A 69 2.37 -0.47 -9.37
CA ASN A 69 3.54 0.01 -8.63
C ASN A 69 4.09 -1.11 -7.73
N SER A 70 5.40 -1.13 -7.51
CA SER A 70 6.01 -1.87 -6.40
C SER A 70 5.75 -1.12 -5.09
N TRP A 71 5.53 -1.85 -4.01
CA TRP A 71 5.21 -1.29 -2.70
C TRP A 71 6.15 -1.82 -1.62
N THR A 72 6.37 -1.00 -0.60
CA THR A 72 7.15 -1.34 0.59
C THR A 72 6.26 -1.24 1.83
N LEU A 73 6.17 -2.33 2.60
CA LEU A 73 5.60 -2.28 3.94
C LEU A 73 6.70 -1.93 4.96
N TRP A 74 6.41 -0.95 5.81
CA TRP A 74 7.21 -0.56 6.95
C TRP A 74 6.42 -0.73 8.24
N PHE A 75 7.14 -0.93 9.34
CA PHE A 75 6.57 -1.04 10.68
C PHE A 75 7.42 -0.29 11.70
N ASP A 76 6.77 0.43 12.60
CA ASP A 76 7.42 0.95 13.80
C ASP A 76 6.57 0.67 15.05
N ASN A 77 7.22 0.70 16.20
CA ASN A 77 6.55 0.76 17.49
C ASN A 77 7.41 1.57 18.47
N PRO A 78 7.14 2.88 18.63
CA PRO A 78 7.91 3.76 19.51
C PRO A 78 7.92 3.36 20.99
N SER A 79 7.05 2.43 21.41
CA SER A 79 7.08 1.88 22.77
C SER A 79 8.09 0.74 22.96
N GLN A 80 8.50 0.08 21.88
CA GLN A 80 9.50 -0.99 21.86
C GLN A 80 10.85 -0.43 21.42
N LYS A 81 11.35 0.57 22.17
CA LYS A 81 12.73 1.08 22.04
C LYS A 81 13.71 0.00 22.52
N GLY A 82 13.98 -1.00 21.69
CA GLY A 82 14.85 -2.11 22.07
C GLY A 82 15.25 -3.10 20.97
N MET A 83 14.49 -3.19 19.87
CA MET A 83 14.85 -4.13 18.78
C MET A 83 15.88 -3.53 17.80
N ALA A 84 15.89 -2.22 17.58
CA ALA A 84 16.85 -1.55 16.69
C ALA A 84 18.04 -0.88 17.41
N SER A 85 17.95 -0.67 18.74
CA SER A 85 18.97 0.08 19.51
C SER A 85 20.22 -0.73 19.90
N ALA A 86 20.38 -1.97 19.41
CA ALA A 86 21.61 -2.74 19.60
C ALA A 86 22.81 -2.21 18.79
N ARG A 87 22.57 -1.32 17.81
CA ARG A 87 23.62 -0.54 17.11
C ARG A 87 23.44 0.93 17.46
N GLY A 88 24.05 1.33 18.57
CA GLY A 88 23.85 2.66 19.16
C GLY A 88 24.12 3.82 18.21
N THR A 89 23.08 4.63 18.00
CA THR A 89 23.11 6.10 17.90
C THR A 89 21.65 6.58 17.99
N LYS A 90 21.42 7.76 18.57
CA LYS A 90 20.11 8.27 18.99
C LYS A 90 19.74 9.50 18.14
N GLU A 91 18.44 9.69 17.90
CA GLU A 91 17.74 10.96 17.58
C GLU A 91 17.50 11.37 16.11
N SER A 92 17.05 10.45 15.25
CA SER A 92 16.30 10.80 14.03
C SER A 92 14.90 10.15 14.04
N TRP A 93 13.84 10.92 13.73
CA TRP A 93 12.50 10.38 13.46
C TRP A 93 12.60 9.57 12.16
N GLY A 94 12.82 8.27 12.27
CA GLY A 94 13.12 7.39 11.13
C GLY A 94 13.97 6.17 11.49
N ASP A 95 14.77 6.24 12.56
CA ASP A 95 15.65 5.14 12.97
C ASP A 95 14.87 3.96 13.60
N ASP A 96 13.68 4.23 14.13
CA ASP A 96 12.80 3.20 14.74
C ASP A 96 11.90 2.49 13.72
N MET A 97 11.89 2.95 12.46
CA MET A 97 11.02 2.42 11.41
C MET A 97 11.73 1.37 10.59
N ASN A 98 11.22 0.15 10.65
CA ASN A 98 11.82 -1.01 10.03
C ASN A 98 11.10 -1.31 8.72
N LYS A 99 11.88 -1.43 7.64
CA LYS A 99 11.40 -2.01 6.39
C LYS A 99 11.06 -3.48 6.65
N VAL A 100 9.82 -3.87 6.36
CA VAL A 100 9.35 -5.26 6.50
C VAL A 100 9.64 -6.02 5.21
N VAL A 101 9.08 -5.57 4.09
CA VAL A 101 9.23 -6.25 2.79
C VAL A 101 8.91 -5.30 1.63
N ASP A 102 9.52 -5.55 0.47
CA ASP A 102 9.08 -5.02 -0.83
C ASP A 102 8.30 -6.11 -1.58
N PHE A 103 7.27 -5.71 -2.31
CA PHE A 103 6.52 -6.62 -3.18
C PHE A 103 5.99 -5.88 -4.41
N ASP A 104 5.82 -6.62 -5.50
CA ASP A 104 5.31 -6.07 -6.77
C ASP A 104 4.23 -6.94 -7.43
N SER A 105 3.75 -7.97 -6.71
CA SER A 105 2.68 -8.86 -7.18
C SER A 105 1.54 -9.02 -6.17
N VAL A 106 0.36 -9.39 -6.67
CA VAL A 106 -0.82 -9.68 -5.86
C VAL A 106 -0.59 -10.87 -4.92
N GLU A 107 0.09 -11.91 -5.39
CA GLU A 107 0.43 -13.10 -4.61
C GLU A 107 1.37 -12.77 -3.45
N GLU A 108 2.38 -11.91 -3.69
CA GLU A 108 3.30 -11.46 -2.64
C GLU A 108 2.61 -10.58 -1.60
N PHE A 109 1.69 -9.71 -2.03
CA PHE A 109 0.82 -8.98 -1.12
C PHE A 109 0.03 -9.92 -0.20
N TRP A 110 -0.62 -10.95 -0.75
CA TRP A 110 -1.39 -11.91 0.06
C TRP A 110 -0.49 -12.77 0.96
N GLY A 111 0.67 -13.18 0.46
CA GLY A 111 1.69 -13.88 1.25
C GLY A 111 2.14 -13.04 2.45
N LEU A 112 2.35 -11.73 2.27
CA LEU A 112 2.65 -10.80 3.35
C LEU A 112 1.46 -10.63 4.30
N TYR A 113 0.29 -10.24 3.79
CA TYR A 113 -0.88 -9.89 4.59
C TYR A 113 -1.31 -11.03 5.52
N GLN A 114 -1.21 -12.28 5.05
CA GLN A 114 -1.58 -13.45 5.82
C GLN A 114 -0.61 -13.77 6.98
N ASN A 115 0.61 -13.23 6.94
CA ASN A 115 1.70 -13.54 7.87
C ASN A 115 2.13 -12.35 8.77
N ILE A 116 1.44 -11.21 8.69
CA ILE A 116 1.65 -10.07 9.60
C ILE A 116 0.61 -10.04 10.72
N VAL A 117 0.96 -9.41 11.84
CA VAL A 117 0.02 -9.21 12.95
C VAL A 117 -1.09 -8.25 12.50
N PRO A 118 -2.38 -8.62 12.64
CA PRO A 118 -3.49 -7.76 12.21
C PRO A 118 -3.60 -6.50 13.07
N PRO A 119 -4.11 -5.37 12.54
CA PRO A 119 -4.26 -4.10 13.26
C PRO A 119 -4.95 -4.19 14.63
N SER A 120 -5.95 -5.07 14.78
CA SER A 120 -6.68 -5.30 16.02
C SER A 120 -5.78 -5.87 17.13
N GLU A 121 -4.73 -6.61 16.78
CA GLU A 121 -3.80 -7.23 17.72
C GLU A 121 -2.52 -6.42 17.95
N LEU A 122 -2.34 -5.33 17.22
CA LEU A 122 -1.17 -4.47 17.37
C LEU A 122 -1.05 -3.87 18.77
N PRO A 123 0.18 -3.78 19.31
CA PRO A 123 0.43 -3.03 20.53
C PRO A 123 0.15 -1.54 20.34
N GLN A 124 -0.11 -0.85 21.44
CA GLN A 124 -0.33 0.60 21.40
C GLN A 124 0.90 1.32 20.82
N LYS A 125 0.64 2.38 20.06
CA LYS A 125 1.63 3.22 19.37
C LYS A 125 2.26 2.58 18.14
N ALA A 126 1.99 1.31 17.85
CA ALA A 126 2.47 0.67 16.62
C ALA A 126 1.84 1.31 15.37
N ASN A 127 2.60 1.30 14.28
CA ASN A 127 2.15 1.77 12.98
C ASN A 127 2.58 0.81 11.86
N TYR A 128 1.69 0.63 10.88
CA TYR A 128 2.05 0.10 9.57
C TYR A 128 2.03 1.24 8.56
N TYR A 129 2.97 1.19 7.62
CA TYR A 129 3.07 2.11 6.49
C TYR A 129 3.22 1.29 5.22
N LEU A 130 2.29 1.42 4.28
CA LEU A 130 2.41 0.82 2.95
C LEU A 130 2.60 1.94 1.94
N PHE A 131 3.81 2.08 1.41
CA PHE A 131 4.19 3.20 0.53
C PHE A 131 4.76 2.67 -0.79
N LYS A 132 4.61 3.45 -1.86
CA LYS A 132 5.23 3.14 -3.15
C LYS A 132 6.75 2.99 -2.97
N GLN A 133 7.34 1.99 -3.61
CA GLN A 133 8.75 1.67 -3.44
C GLN A 133 9.62 2.91 -3.77
N GLY A 134 10.60 3.18 -2.92
CA GLY A 134 11.47 4.36 -3.04
C GLY A 134 10.91 5.63 -2.38
N VAL A 135 9.66 5.64 -1.92
CA VAL A 135 9.09 6.71 -1.09
C VAL A 135 9.16 6.31 0.38
N LYS A 136 9.88 7.08 1.19
CA LYS A 136 9.88 6.90 2.64
C LYS A 136 8.58 7.50 3.21
N PRO A 137 7.93 6.87 4.20
CA PRO A 137 6.76 7.43 4.89
C PRO A 137 7.16 8.54 5.88
N ALA A 138 7.90 9.51 5.37
CA ALA A 138 8.48 10.62 6.09
C ALA A 138 8.12 11.93 5.39
N TRP A 139 7.85 12.99 6.15
CA TRP A 139 7.46 14.28 5.58
C TRP A 139 8.65 15.00 4.90
N GLU A 140 9.87 14.59 5.24
CA GLU A 140 11.13 15.02 4.65
C GLU A 140 11.38 14.39 3.28
N ASP A 141 10.69 13.28 2.94
CA ASP A 141 10.82 12.66 1.64
C ASP A 141 10.35 13.64 0.54
N PRO A 142 11.11 13.81 -0.56
CA PRO A 142 10.72 14.72 -1.65
C PRO A 142 9.33 14.44 -2.21
N ALA A 143 8.86 13.20 -2.15
CA ALA A 143 7.52 12.82 -2.55
C ALA A 143 6.43 13.35 -1.61
N ASN A 144 6.72 13.58 -0.33
CA ASN A 144 5.70 13.95 0.67
C ASN A 144 5.83 15.41 1.13
N THR A 145 6.96 16.07 0.94
CA THR A 145 7.22 17.39 1.55
C THR A 145 6.22 18.50 1.17
N ASN A 146 5.64 18.44 -0.04
CA ASN A 146 4.62 19.38 -0.51
C ASN A 146 3.21 18.77 -0.46
N GLY A 147 3.06 17.65 0.22
CA GLY A 147 1.89 16.81 0.27
C GLY A 147 0.90 17.12 1.38
N GLY A 148 -0.07 16.23 1.49
CA GLY A 148 -1.02 16.21 2.60
C GLY A 148 -1.48 14.79 2.89
N LYS A 149 -2.47 14.69 3.77
CA LYS A 149 -3.09 13.41 4.11
C LYS A 149 -4.59 13.54 4.27
N TRP A 150 -5.31 12.56 3.75
CA TRP A 150 -6.65 12.22 4.20
C TRP A 150 -6.54 11.31 5.41
N SER A 151 -7.32 11.54 6.45
CA SER A 151 -7.31 10.66 7.62
C SER A 151 -8.65 10.58 8.34
N ILE A 152 -8.89 9.42 8.95
CA ILE A 152 -10.03 9.18 9.83
C ILE A 152 -9.53 8.62 11.17
N GLN A 153 -10.12 9.09 12.26
CA GLN A 153 -9.92 8.56 13.60
C GLN A 153 -11.15 7.76 14.01
N LEU A 154 -10.94 6.53 14.49
CA LEU A 154 -11.97 5.54 14.76
C LEU A 154 -11.84 5.06 16.21
N PRO A 155 -12.87 5.21 17.07
CA PRO A 155 -12.80 4.79 18.47
C PRO A 155 -12.44 3.31 18.59
N ARG A 156 -11.43 3.02 19.42
CA ARG A 156 -10.84 1.68 19.47
C ARG A 156 -11.83 0.63 19.98
N ASP A 157 -12.62 0.99 20.97
CA ASP A 157 -13.67 0.18 21.58
C ASP A 157 -14.76 -0.22 20.57
N LYS A 158 -15.20 0.72 19.72
CA LYS A 158 -16.26 0.49 18.73
C LYS A 158 -15.76 -0.17 17.44
N THR A 159 -14.52 0.09 17.05
CA THR A 159 -14.01 -0.29 15.73
C THR A 159 -13.08 -1.50 15.76
N ARG A 160 -12.69 -2.03 16.94
CA ARG A 160 -11.78 -3.18 17.05
C ARG A 160 -12.19 -4.38 16.19
N ALA A 161 -13.47 -4.68 16.06
CA ALA A 161 -13.95 -5.82 15.27
C ALA A 161 -13.88 -5.59 13.75
N ALA A 162 -13.84 -4.33 13.30
CA ALA A 162 -13.85 -3.97 11.88
C ALA A 162 -12.49 -3.47 11.38
N ILE A 163 -11.56 -3.11 12.27
CA ILE A 163 -10.33 -2.42 11.89
C ILE A 163 -9.44 -3.21 10.93
N ASP A 164 -9.39 -4.53 11.08
CA ASP A 164 -8.60 -5.40 10.20
C ASP A 164 -9.13 -5.36 8.77
N ARG A 165 -10.46 -5.42 8.62
CA ARG A 165 -11.14 -5.28 7.32
C ARG A 165 -10.91 -3.90 6.72
N LEU A 166 -11.05 -2.83 7.50
CA LEU A 166 -10.86 -1.46 7.03
C LEU A 166 -9.43 -1.23 6.56
N TRP A 167 -8.44 -1.79 7.26
CA TRP A 167 -7.05 -1.73 6.84
C TRP A 167 -6.79 -2.52 5.57
N LEU A 168 -7.28 -3.76 5.49
CA LEU A 168 -7.17 -4.57 4.29
C LEU A 168 -7.73 -3.84 3.07
N PHE A 169 -8.95 -3.30 3.16
CA PHE A 169 -9.55 -2.57 2.04
C PHE A 169 -8.79 -1.31 1.68
N THR A 170 -8.19 -0.63 2.66
CA THR A 170 -7.29 0.51 2.39
C THR A 170 -6.05 0.08 1.63
N MET A 171 -5.41 -1.03 2.01
CA MET A 171 -4.26 -1.57 1.27
C MET A 171 -4.64 -2.03 -0.12
N LEU A 172 -5.77 -2.74 -0.28
CA LEU A 172 -6.27 -3.20 -1.57
C LEU A 172 -6.57 -2.03 -2.51
N ALA A 173 -7.19 -0.96 -2.01
CA ALA A 173 -7.45 0.25 -2.79
C ALA A 173 -6.15 0.96 -3.21
N ALA A 174 -5.12 0.92 -2.36
CA ALA A 174 -3.80 1.48 -2.68
C ALA A 174 -3.10 0.66 -3.77
N ILE A 175 -2.90 -0.65 -3.57
CA ILE A 175 -2.17 -1.50 -4.53
C ILE A 175 -2.95 -1.73 -5.84
N GLY A 176 -4.28 -1.62 -5.79
CA GLY A 176 -5.16 -1.65 -6.96
C GLY A 176 -5.30 -0.31 -7.68
N GLU A 177 -4.61 0.74 -7.20
CA GLU A 177 -4.61 2.11 -7.75
C GLU A 177 -6.01 2.75 -7.87
N THR A 178 -6.98 2.34 -7.05
CA THR A 178 -8.38 2.83 -7.14
C THR A 178 -8.64 4.11 -6.35
N LEU A 179 -7.73 4.50 -5.46
CA LEU A 179 -7.89 5.69 -4.60
C LEU A 179 -7.97 7.00 -5.40
N GLU A 180 -7.33 7.08 -6.57
CA GLU A 180 -7.31 8.28 -7.42
C GLU A 180 -8.40 8.28 -8.50
N ALA A 181 -9.32 7.32 -8.46
CA ALA A 181 -10.46 7.28 -9.37
C ALA A 181 -11.39 8.48 -9.15
N PRO A 182 -11.86 9.16 -10.22
CA PRO A 182 -12.93 10.13 -10.10
C PRO A 182 -14.14 9.52 -9.40
N PHE A 183 -14.70 10.20 -8.41
CA PHE A 183 -15.85 9.70 -7.66
C PHE A 183 -17.17 9.95 -8.41
N PRO A 184 -18.15 9.01 -8.43
CA PRO A 184 -18.19 7.75 -7.68
C PRO A 184 -17.53 6.54 -8.38
N ASP A 185 -17.70 6.40 -9.69
CA ASP A 185 -17.39 5.17 -10.44
C ASP A 185 -16.43 5.43 -11.62
N GLY A 186 -15.53 6.40 -11.47
CA GLY A 186 -14.54 6.73 -12.49
C GLY A 186 -13.42 5.68 -12.60
N VAL A 187 -12.65 5.79 -13.66
CA VAL A 187 -11.39 5.04 -13.84
C VAL A 187 -10.24 5.96 -13.44
N PRO A 188 -9.26 5.49 -12.65
CA PRO A 188 -8.06 6.26 -12.33
C PRO A 188 -7.40 6.81 -13.61
N PRO A 189 -6.93 8.07 -13.58
CA PRO A 189 -6.27 8.64 -14.75
C PRO A 189 -5.01 7.83 -15.08
N PRO A 190 -4.68 7.67 -16.38
CA PRO A 190 -3.43 7.02 -16.74
C PRO A 190 -2.26 7.86 -16.22
N SER A 191 -1.34 7.20 -15.52
CA SER A 191 -0.06 7.80 -15.14
C SER A 191 0.99 7.51 -16.20
N SER A 192 1.76 8.53 -16.56
CA SER A 192 2.90 8.42 -17.47
C SER A 192 4.24 8.49 -16.73
N SER A 193 4.20 8.93 -15.47
CA SER A 193 5.34 9.06 -14.58
C SER A 193 4.88 9.05 -13.12
N PRO A 194 5.68 8.56 -12.16
CA PRO A 194 5.32 8.57 -10.74
C PRO A 194 4.91 9.93 -10.15
N GLN A 195 5.28 11.04 -10.79
CA GLN A 195 4.90 12.40 -10.38
C GLN A 195 3.46 12.78 -10.75
N ASP A 196 2.84 12.06 -11.68
CA ASP A 196 1.44 12.24 -12.07
C ASP A 196 0.49 11.69 -10.99
N GLU A 197 0.93 10.65 -10.28
CA GLU A 197 0.22 9.99 -9.19
C GLU A 197 0.30 10.83 -7.90
N LEU A 198 -0.87 11.06 -7.31
CA LEU A 198 -1.00 11.78 -6.06
C LEU A 198 -0.73 10.87 -4.86
N VAL A 199 -1.25 9.64 -4.81
CA VAL A 199 -1.12 8.77 -3.63
C VAL A 199 0.30 8.24 -3.53
N THR A 200 0.94 8.51 -2.39
CA THR A 200 2.30 8.03 -2.08
C THR A 200 2.29 6.83 -1.14
N GLY A 201 1.27 6.72 -0.29
CA GLY A 201 1.14 5.61 0.64
C GLY A 201 -0.06 5.70 1.57
N VAL A 202 -0.26 4.65 2.34
CA VAL A 202 -1.33 4.51 3.33
C VAL A 202 -0.75 4.08 4.68
N ILE A 203 -1.39 4.53 5.77
CA ILE A 203 -0.91 4.34 7.13
C ILE A 203 -2.02 3.79 8.01
N MET A 204 -1.69 2.80 8.82
CA MET A 204 -2.48 2.38 9.97
C MET A 204 -1.75 2.71 11.27
N SER A 205 -2.45 3.34 12.20
CA SER A 205 -1.93 3.77 13.49
C SER A 205 -2.78 3.24 14.63
N ALA A 206 -2.22 2.33 15.44
CA ALA A 206 -2.86 1.86 16.67
C ALA A 206 -2.55 2.85 17.81
N ARG A 207 -3.58 3.48 18.39
CA ARG A 207 -3.44 4.36 19.57
C ARG A 207 -4.26 3.80 20.73
N ALA A 208 -4.07 4.37 21.92
CA ALA A 208 -4.71 3.86 23.13
C ALA A 208 -6.24 3.86 23.02
N ASN A 209 -6.82 4.96 22.53
CA ASN A 209 -8.28 5.17 22.51
C ASN A 209 -8.90 5.16 21.11
N PHE A 210 -8.08 5.15 20.05
CA PHE A 210 -8.54 5.16 18.67
C PHE A 210 -7.57 4.43 17.74
N TYR A 211 -8.06 3.99 16.59
CA TYR A 211 -7.25 3.71 15.42
C TYR A 211 -7.27 4.93 14.51
N ARG A 212 -6.22 5.10 13.71
CA ARG A 212 -6.21 6.09 12.64
C ARG A 212 -5.75 5.43 11.34
N ILE A 213 -6.54 5.62 10.29
CA ILE A 213 -6.16 5.28 8.92
C ILE A 213 -5.87 6.59 8.19
N ALA A 214 -4.82 6.64 7.40
CA ALA A 214 -4.51 7.79 6.57
C ALA A 214 -4.04 7.39 5.17
N ILE A 215 -4.35 8.23 4.18
CA ILE A 215 -3.81 8.19 2.83
C ILE A 215 -2.94 9.43 2.66
N TRP A 216 -1.69 9.27 2.23
CA TRP A 216 -0.77 10.36 1.97
C TRP A 216 -0.75 10.71 0.49
N THR A 217 -0.68 12.00 0.20
CA THR A 217 -0.67 12.55 -1.15
C THR A 217 0.59 13.38 -1.39
N ARG A 218 1.11 13.34 -2.62
CA ARG A 218 2.33 14.02 -3.06
C ARG A 218 2.21 15.55 -3.07
N LYS A 219 0.97 16.02 -3.30
CA LYS A 219 0.62 17.43 -3.37
C LYS A 219 -0.55 17.73 -2.43
N ALA A 220 -0.56 18.94 -1.88
CA ALA A 220 -1.70 19.56 -1.21
C ALA A 220 -2.38 20.59 -2.13
N GLU A 221 -3.62 20.98 -1.81
CA GLU A 221 -4.44 21.91 -2.60
C GLU A 221 -3.67 23.19 -2.97
N ASP A 222 -3.33 23.34 -4.26
CA ASP A 222 -2.64 24.51 -4.83
C ASP A 222 -3.42 25.18 -5.98
N THR A 223 -4.30 24.41 -6.63
CA THR A 223 -5.10 24.74 -7.81
C THR A 223 -6.50 24.15 -7.66
N GLU A 224 -7.48 24.68 -8.40
CA GLU A 224 -8.86 24.19 -8.34
C GLU A 224 -8.97 22.75 -8.87
N GLU A 225 -8.21 22.43 -9.92
CA GLU A 225 -8.15 21.09 -10.49
C GLU A 225 -7.54 20.08 -9.51
N LEU A 226 -6.48 20.46 -8.80
CA LEU A 226 -5.90 19.59 -7.79
C LEU A 226 -6.84 19.42 -6.59
N ALA A 227 -7.52 20.49 -6.17
CA ALA A 227 -8.51 20.42 -5.09
C ALA A 227 -9.64 19.44 -5.44
N ALA A 228 -10.14 19.45 -6.69
CA ALA A 228 -11.13 18.48 -7.15
C ALA A 228 -10.63 17.03 -7.08
N LYS A 229 -9.40 16.76 -7.55
CA LYS A 229 -8.79 15.41 -7.48
C LYS A 229 -8.58 14.94 -6.04
N LEU A 230 -8.06 15.82 -5.17
CA LEU A 230 -7.89 15.50 -3.75
C LEU A 230 -9.23 15.23 -3.08
N LEU A 231 -10.27 15.99 -3.42
CA LEU A 231 -11.63 15.76 -2.92
C LEU A 231 -12.16 14.40 -3.35
N ASP A 232 -11.94 13.98 -4.59
CA ASP A 232 -12.35 12.66 -5.08
C ASP A 232 -11.65 11.53 -4.31
N ILE A 233 -10.35 11.66 -4.01
CA ILE A 233 -9.63 10.69 -3.14
C ILE A 233 -10.32 10.58 -1.77
N GLY A 234 -10.70 11.72 -1.17
CA GLY A 234 -11.42 11.73 0.10
C GLY A 234 -12.76 11.00 0.02
N LYS A 235 -13.55 11.25 -1.04
CA LYS A 235 -14.85 10.61 -1.26
C LYS A 235 -14.71 9.10 -1.53
N GLN A 236 -13.76 8.70 -2.37
CA GLN A 236 -13.41 7.30 -2.62
C GLN A 236 -13.05 6.60 -1.30
N PHE A 237 -12.23 7.24 -0.47
CA PHE A 237 -11.84 6.70 0.82
C PHE A 237 -13.04 6.55 1.76
N LYS A 238 -13.89 7.58 1.91
CA LYS A 238 -15.07 7.52 2.78
C LYS A 238 -16.08 6.46 2.37
N VAL A 239 -16.42 6.42 1.08
CA VAL A 239 -17.55 5.63 0.58
C VAL A 239 -17.09 4.24 0.13
N ASN A 240 -16.20 4.17 -0.86
CA ASN A 240 -15.88 2.90 -1.51
C ASN A 240 -14.88 2.05 -0.71
N VAL A 241 -14.01 2.68 0.09
CA VAL A 241 -13.04 1.96 0.93
C VAL A 241 -13.59 1.68 2.33
N LEU A 242 -14.08 2.71 3.02
CA LEU A 242 -14.54 2.58 4.41
C LEU A 242 -16.01 2.13 4.53
N GLY A 243 -16.81 2.30 3.48
CA GLY A 243 -18.21 1.87 3.44
C GLY A 243 -19.18 2.81 4.16
N TYR A 244 -18.81 4.07 4.37
CA TYR A 244 -19.72 5.07 4.94
C TYR A 244 -20.56 5.73 3.85
N ASP A 245 -21.78 6.14 4.21
CA ASP A 245 -22.57 7.01 3.33
C ASP A 245 -21.87 8.37 3.18
N ILE A 246 -21.98 9.00 2.00
CA ILE A 246 -21.33 10.30 1.73
C ILE A 246 -21.83 11.39 2.69
N ASP A 247 -23.12 11.35 3.05
CA ASP A 247 -23.75 12.33 3.94
C ASP A 247 -23.64 11.92 5.42
N ALA A 248 -23.03 10.75 5.72
CA ALA A 248 -22.82 10.31 7.08
C ALA A 248 -21.90 11.28 7.82
N LYS A 249 -22.40 11.84 8.92
CA LYS A 249 -21.58 12.57 9.90
C LYS A 249 -20.97 11.57 10.87
N ILE A 250 -19.74 11.17 10.60
CA ILE A 250 -19.03 10.15 11.39
C ILE A 250 -18.42 10.79 12.66
N GLY A 251 -18.19 12.11 12.64
CA GLY A 251 -17.55 12.87 13.72
C GLY A 251 -18.40 13.00 14.99
N ALA A 252 -18.14 12.15 15.99
CA ALA A 252 -18.63 12.32 17.36
C ALA A 252 -17.64 11.75 18.39
N GLY A 253 -17.32 12.54 19.42
CA GLY A 253 -16.40 12.13 20.49
C GLY A 253 -14.96 11.94 19.98
N LEU A 254 -14.47 10.69 20.02
CA LEU A 254 -13.14 10.31 19.53
C LEU A 254 -13.10 10.00 18.02
N THR A 255 -14.26 9.93 17.37
CA THR A 255 -14.35 9.72 15.92
C THR A 255 -14.15 11.05 15.21
N SER A 256 -13.26 11.10 14.21
CA SER A 256 -13.22 12.21 13.26
C SER A 256 -14.03 11.85 12.01
N ASP A 257 -14.45 12.85 11.26
CA ASP A 257 -14.82 12.60 9.86
C ASP A 257 -13.55 12.31 9.03
N VAL A 258 -13.72 12.08 7.73
CA VAL A 258 -12.59 11.97 6.79
C VAL A 258 -12.08 13.39 6.50
N GLU A 259 -10.88 13.71 6.98
CA GLU A 259 -10.31 15.06 6.94
C GLU A 259 -9.01 15.11 6.13
N PHE A 260 -8.88 16.11 5.26
CA PHE A 260 -7.62 16.46 4.61
C PHE A 260 -6.84 17.50 5.42
N GLN A 261 -5.54 17.29 5.53
CA GLN A 261 -4.59 18.23 6.13
C GLN A 261 -3.28 18.22 5.35
N SER A 262 -2.79 19.39 4.94
CA SER A 262 -1.44 19.50 4.38
C SER A 262 -0.38 19.19 5.44
N HIS A 263 0.76 18.62 5.03
CA HIS A 263 1.83 18.30 5.98
C HIS A 263 2.40 19.56 6.63
N LYS A 264 2.59 20.63 5.84
CA LYS A 264 3.10 21.94 6.30
C LYS A 264 2.20 22.61 7.35
N GLU A 265 0.87 22.50 7.22
CA GLU A 265 -0.05 23.07 8.20
C GLU A 265 -0.23 22.19 9.43
N SER A 266 -0.16 20.86 9.27
CA SER A 266 -0.22 19.89 10.37
C SER A 266 0.92 20.13 11.36
N GLU A 267 2.11 20.44 10.85
CA GLU A 267 3.27 20.82 11.67
C GLU A 267 3.02 22.08 12.52
N LYS A 268 2.36 23.08 11.94
CA LYS A 268 2.07 24.37 12.61
C LYS A 268 0.85 24.34 13.54
N LYS A 269 0.14 23.20 13.64
CA LYS A 269 -1.13 23.03 14.40
C LYS A 269 -2.19 24.11 14.10
N LYS A 270 -2.10 24.74 12.93
CA LYS A 270 -3.00 25.79 12.44
C LYS A 270 -3.14 25.56 10.94
N GLY A 271 -4.29 25.04 10.53
CA GLY A 271 -4.57 24.72 9.13
C GLY A 271 -6.06 24.59 8.88
N LYS A 272 -6.49 24.99 7.69
CA LYS A 272 -7.85 24.72 7.22
C LYS A 272 -7.95 23.22 6.96
N LYS A 273 -9.05 22.60 7.38
CA LYS A 273 -9.32 21.19 7.11
C LYS A 273 -10.42 21.08 6.06
N THR A 274 -10.16 20.32 5.01
CA THR A 274 -11.23 19.89 4.08
C THR A 274 -11.85 18.62 4.67
N VAL A 275 -13.17 18.54 4.67
CA VAL A 275 -13.92 17.41 5.24
C VAL A 275 -14.87 16.87 4.18
N VAL A 276 -14.94 15.55 4.05
CA VAL A 276 -15.87 14.85 3.15
C VAL A 276 -16.79 13.94 3.94
#